data_AF-F3GI43-F1
#
_entry.id   AF-F3GI43-F1
#
_cell.length_a   1.000
_cell.length_b   1.000
_cell.length_c   1.000
_cell.angle_alpha   90.00
_cell.angle_beta   90.00
_cell.angle_gamma   90.00
#
_symmetry.space_group_name_H-M   'P 1'
#
loop_
_entity.id
_entity.type
_entity.pdbx_description
1 polymer ?
#
loop_
_entity_poly.entity_id
_entity_poly.type
_entity_poly.pdbx_seq_one_letter_code
_entity_poly.pdbx_strand_id
1 'polypeptide(L)'
;MRLVQFELSDGQRRVGLVDGDQVREVQGVESVRELALAAIEAGSALAHQVEQRGVGETHDYSQLLEELRILPPLDHPDPAH
;
A
#
# COMPACT_ATOMS: atom_id res chain seq x y z
N MET A 1 4.95 11.66 -2.75
CA MET A 1 4.81 10.20 -2.53
C MET A 1 3.33 9.85 -2.63
N ARG A 2 2.97 8.85 -3.44
CA ARG A 2 1.59 8.37 -3.57
C ARG A 2 1.55 6.88 -3.24
N LEU A 3 0.79 6.55 -2.19
CA LEU A 3 0.61 5.17 -1.75
C LEU A 3 -0.77 4.68 -2.18
N VAL A 4 -0.84 3.43 -2.62
CA VAL A 4 -2.08 2.73 -2.95
C VAL A 4 -2.12 1.40 -2.19
N GLN A 5 -3.32 0.92 -1.92
CA GLN A 5 -3.53 -0.46 -1.49
C GLN A 5 -4.01 -1.24 -2.71
N PHE A 6 -3.56 -2.49 -2.86
CA PHE A 6 -3.99 -3.34 -3.95
C PHE A 6 -4.01 -4.80 -3.52
N GLU A 7 -4.76 -5.63 -4.26
CA GLU A 7 -4.79 -7.07 -4.04
C GLU A 7 -3.91 -7.78 -5.05
N LEU A 8 -3.17 -8.79 -4.60
CA LEU A 8 -2.45 -9.75 -5.42
C LEU A 8 -3.43 -10.75 -6.06
N SER A 9 -2.95 -11.54 -7.04
CA SER A 9 -3.80 -12.48 -7.78
C SER A 9 -4.30 -13.63 -6.90
N ASP A 10 -3.65 -13.85 -5.76
CA ASP A 10 -4.03 -14.78 -4.71
C ASP A 10 -4.98 -14.16 -3.66
N GLY A 11 -5.39 -12.91 -3.84
CA GLY A 11 -6.28 -12.16 -2.95
C GLY A 11 -5.57 -11.51 -1.75
N GLN A 12 -4.24 -11.61 -1.65
CA GLN A 12 -3.52 -10.97 -0.55
C GLN A 12 -3.42 -9.46 -0.73
N ARG A 13 -3.62 -8.70 0.35
CA ARG A 13 -3.50 -7.24 0.34
C ARG A 13 -2.06 -6.80 0.45
N ARG A 14 -1.72 -5.75 -0.30
CA ARG A 14 -0.41 -5.11 -0.31
C ARG A 14 -0.53 -3.60 -0.36
N VAL A 15 0.52 -2.94 0.11
CA VAL A 15 0.71 -1.50 -0.04
C VAL A 15 1.74 -1.27 -1.13
N GLY A 16 1.47 -0.32 -2.02
CA GLY A 16 2.32 0.01 -3.14
C GLY A 16 2.67 1.49 -3.20
N LEU A 17 3.92 1.78 -3.52
CA LEU A 17 4.38 3.11 -3.94
C LEU A 17 4.16 3.27 -5.43
N VAL A 18 3.35 4.26 -5.83
CA VAL A 18 3.14 4.59 -7.23
C VAL A 18 4.32 5.39 -7.77
N ASP A 19 4.95 4.87 -8.82
CA ASP A 19 6.06 5.46 -9.55
C ASP A 19 5.75 5.42 -11.06
N GLY A 20 5.17 6.51 -11.58
CA GLY A 20 4.71 6.57 -12.97
C GLY A 20 3.57 5.59 -13.26
N ASP A 21 3.85 4.63 -14.15
CA ASP A 21 2.97 3.54 -14.58
C ASP A 21 3.13 2.26 -13.74
N GLN A 22 3.99 2.31 -12.71
CA GLN A 22 4.32 1.16 -11.89
C GLN A 22 3.93 1.36 -10.43
N VAL A 23 3.65 0.24 -9.76
CA VAL A 23 3.41 0.16 -8.33
C VAL A 23 4.47 -0.75 -7.72
N ARG A 24 5.27 -0.21 -6.82
CA ARG A 24 6.33 -0.96 -6.12
C ARG A 24 5.84 -1.38 -4.73
N GLU A 25 5.83 -2.67 -4.45
CA GLU A 25 5.33 -3.23 -3.18
C GLU A 25 6.18 -2.79 -2.00
N VAL A 26 5.57 -2.15 -1.01
CA VAL A 26 6.21 -1.80 0.27
C VAL A 26 6.26 -3.06 1.14
N GLN A 27 7.46 -3.43 1.58
CA GLN A 27 7.67 -4.69 2.29
C GLN A 27 7.11 -4.67 3.73
N GLY A 28 6.57 -5.80 4.17
CA GLY A 28 6.19 -6.03 5.56
C GLY A 28 5.02 -5.17 6.07
N VAL A 29 4.14 -4.70 5.18
CA VAL A 29 2.86 -4.07 5.54
C VAL A 29 1.77 -4.51 4.57
N GLU A 30 0.57 -4.74 5.09
CA GLU A 30 -0.59 -5.15 4.28
C GLU A 30 -1.61 -4.00 4.12
N SER A 31 -1.44 -2.92 4.89
CA SER A 31 -2.29 -1.75 4.80
C SER A 31 -1.56 -0.41 5.00
N VAL A 32 -2.05 0.65 4.38
CA VAL A 32 -1.58 2.03 4.59
C VAL A 32 -1.82 2.46 6.04
N ARG A 33 -2.88 1.94 6.68
CA ARG A 33 -3.16 2.15 8.10
C ARG A 33 -2.03 1.62 8.99
N GLU A 34 -1.57 0.40 8.75
CA GLU A 34 -0.46 -0.20 9.48
C GLU A 34 0.82 0.62 9.32
N LEU A 35 1.14 1.00 8.08
CA LEU A 35 2.29 1.85 7.78
C LEU A 35 2.21 3.22 8.49
N ALA A 36 1.02 3.83 8.53
CA ALA A 36 0.78 5.09 9.21
C ALA A 36 0.92 4.98 10.73
N LEU A 37 0.40 3.90 11.33
CA LEU A 37 0.55 3.65 12.76
C LEU A 37 2.03 3.47 13.14
N ALA A 38 2.79 2.69 12.36
CA ALA A 38 4.23 2.53 12.57
C ALA A 38 4.99 3.86 12.46
N ALA A 39 4.62 4.72 11.50
CA ALA A 39 5.21 6.05 11.37
C ALA A 39 4.95 6.92 12.60
N ILE A 40 3.71 6.91 13.11
CA ILE A 40 3.31 7.65 14.31
C ILE A 40 4.06 7.15 15.55
N GLU A 41 4.12 5.83 15.76
CA GLU A 41 4.82 5.21 16.88
C GLU A 41 6.31 5.53 16.88
N ALA A 42 6.94 5.50 15.70
CA ALA A 42 8.35 5.84 15.53
C ALA A 42 8.63 7.35 15.50
N GLY A 43 7.61 8.21 15.54
CA GLY A 43 7.76 9.66 15.40
C GLY A 43 8.40 10.09 14.07
N SER A 44 8.15 9.35 12.99
CA SER A 44 8.79 9.53 11.69
C SER A 44 7.76 9.74 10.56
N ALA A 45 8.23 10.18 9.40
CA ALA A 45 7.37 10.34 8.23
C ALA A 45 7.06 9.00 7.56
N LEU A 46 5.89 8.88 6.90
CA LEU A 46 5.53 7.70 6.09
C LEU A 46 6.60 7.34 5.06
N ALA A 47 7.21 8.34 4.40
CA ALA A 47 8.27 8.10 3.43
C ALA A 47 9.47 7.39 4.07
N HIS A 48 9.82 7.76 5.29
CA HIS A 48 10.89 7.13 6.03
C HIS A 48 10.56 5.67 6.38
N GLN A 49 9.30 5.37 6.72
CA GLN A 49 8.87 3.98 6.94
C GLN A 49 8.95 3.14 5.66
N VAL A 50 8.58 3.70 4.51
CA VAL A 50 8.72 3.03 3.20
C VAL A 50 10.20 2.77 2.87
N GLU A 51 11.07 3.75 3.10
CA GLU A 51 12.52 3.62 2.89
C GLU A 51 13.14 2.57 3.81
N GLN A 52 12.79 2.56 5.10
CA GLN A 52 13.30 1.60 6.08
C GLN A 52 12.90 0.16 5.74
N ARG A 53 11.64 -0.02 5.32
CA ARG A 53 11.11 -1.34 4.93
C ARG A 53 11.65 -1.79 3.58
N GLY A 54 11.91 -0.83 2.70
CA GLY A 54 12.25 -1.08 1.32
C GLY A 54 11.01 -1.40 0.46
N VAL A 55 11.26 -1.44 -0.84
CA VAL A 55 10.27 -1.78 -1.86
C VAL A 55 10.76 -2.97 -2.67
N GLY A 56 9.86 -3.91 -2.93
CA GLY A 56 10.15 -5.19 -3.59
C GLY A 56 9.56 -5.25 -4.99
N GLU A 57 8.65 -6.20 -5.19
CA GLU A 57 8.04 -6.50 -6.48
C GLU A 57 7.37 -5.28 -7.11
N THR A 58 7.34 -5.26 -8.43
CA THR A 58 6.78 -4.16 -9.22
C THR A 58 5.61 -4.67 -10.05
N HIS A 59 4.51 -3.94 -10.03
CA HIS A 59 3.27 -4.27 -10.72
C HIS A 59 2.88 -3.16 -11.69
N ASP A 60 2.25 -3.52 -12.80
CA ASP A 60 1.70 -2.56 -13.75
C ASP A 60 0.46 -1.88 -13.14
N TYR A 61 0.50 -0.55 -13.04
CA TYR A 61 -0.56 0.20 -12.40
C TYR A 61 -1.85 0.23 -13.23
N SER A 62 -1.72 0.27 -14.56
CA SER A 62 -2.86 0.24 -15.47
C SER A 62 -3.58 -1.10 -15.38
N GLN A 63 -2.83 -2.20 -15.34
CA GLN A 63 -3.39 -3.55 -15.17
C GLN A 63 -4.14 -3.69 -13.84
N LEU A 64 -3.58 -3.20 -12.74
CA LEU A 64 -4.27 -3.25 -11.44
C LEU A 64 -5.58 -2.45 -11.43
N LEU A 65 -5.64 -1.34 -12.18
CA LEU A 65 -6.86 -0.54 -12.35
C LEU A 65 -7.89 -1.26 -13.23
N GLU A 66 -7.45 -1.83 -14.36
CA GLU A 66 -8.30 -2.58 -15.30
C GLU A 66 -8.92 -3.82 -14.64
N GLU A 67 -8.13 -4.51 -13.80
CA GLU A 67 -8.58 -5.67 -13.03
C GLU A 67 -9.38 -5.30 -11.76
N LEU A 68 -9.60 -4.01 -11.49
CA LEU A 68 -10.28 -3.50 -10.28
C LEU A 68 -9.65 -3.98 -8.96
N ARG A 69 -8.33 -4.18 -8.97
CA ARG A 69 -7.56 -4.68 -7.82
C ARG A 69 -6.95 -3.57 -6.98
N ILE A 70 -7.14 -2.30 -7.35
CA ILE A 70 -6.81 -1.16 -6.49
C ILE A 70 -7.89 -0.97 -5.43
N LEU A 71 -7.47 -1.03 -4.17
CA LEU A 71 -8.33 -0.85 -3.00
C LEU A 71 -8.35 0.61 -2.54
N PRO A 72 -9.41 1.05 -1.85
CA PRO A 72 -9.42 2.36 -1.19
C PRO A 72 -8.23 2.45 -0.21
N PRO A 73 -7.57 3.61 -0.06
CA PRO A 73 -6.35 3.76 0.75
C PRO A 73 -6.58 3.63 2.26
N LEU A 74 -7.83 3.67 2.72
CA LEU A 74 -8.22 3.39 4.11
C LEU A 74 -9.55 2.65 4.10
N ASP A 75 -9.58 1.46 4.69
CA ASP A 75 -10.77 0.62 4.82
C ASP A 75 -11.10 0.54 6.31
N HIS A 76 -12.29 0.97 6.72
CA HIS A 76 -12.68 0.95 8.13
C HIS A 76 -13.39 -0.39 8.44
N PRO A 77 -12.91 -1.18 9.42
CA PRO A 77 -13.61 -2.40 9.84
C PRO A 77 -14.88 -2.13 10.66
N ASP A 78 -15.49 -0.94 10.60
CA ASP A 78 -16.71 -0.65 11.37
C ASP A 78 -17.95 -1.05 10.56
N PRO A 79 -18.72 -2.06 11.02
CA PRO A 79 -20.00 -2.42 10.41
C PRO A 79 -21.17 -1.51 10.83
N ALA A 80 -20.94 -0.38 11.50
CA ALA A 80 -22.01 0.54 11.91
C ALA A 80 -22.67 1.25 10.71
N HIS A 81 -23.56 0.52 10.04
CA HIS A 81 -24.72 0.99 9.30
C HIS A 81 -25.96 0.96 10.20
#